data_AF-A0AAV9Q9J5-F1
#
_entry.id   AF-A0AAV9Q9J5-F1
#
_cell.length_a   1.000
_cell.length_b   1.000
_cell.length_c   1.000
_cell.angle_alpha   90.00
_cell.angle_beta   90.00
_cell.angle_gamma   90.00
#
_symmetry.space_group_name_H-M   'P 1'
#
loop_
_entity.id
_entity.type
_entity.pdbx_description
1 polymer ?
#
loop_
_entity_poly.entity_id
_entity_poly.type
_entity_poly.pdbx_seq_one_letter_code
_entity_poly.pdbx_strand_id
1 'polypeptide(L)'
;MPSSDTLSLSLLKNGGSMIATGVLCGFLIPIAPFPRLALTAHHLFVMDGMFVLCAGLVLQSKPASLPKDVETLAQSLGKWQIRLVYWGATACWIPLIFEALNAWWGTRQSLPIAAEAAHVLADGRDWQETLMFLAHIPPAVPVATLQSLQYRSGRS
;
A
#
# COMPACT_ATOMS: atom_id res chain seq x y z
N MET A 1 1.16 -5.36 -18.25
CA MET A 1 1.53 -4.00 -17.79
C MET A 1 0.57 -3.01 -18.45
N PRO A 2 -0.16 -2.17 -17.71
CA PRO A 2 -1.15 -1.28 -18.30
C PRO A 2 -0.51 -0.24 -19.22
N SER A 3 -1.20 0.07 -20.31
CA SER A 3 -0.94 1.25 -21.13
C SER A 3 -1.40 2.52 -20.41
N SER A 4 -1.00 3.70 -20.89
CA SER A 4 -1.47 4.99 -20.35
C SER A 4 -2.99 5.05 -20.25
N ASP A 5 -3.69 4.54 -21.26
CA ASP A 5 -5.16 4.58 -21.34
C ASP A 5 -5.86 3.62 -20.35
N THR A 6 -5.15 2.58 -19.91
CA THR A 6 -5.70 1.56 -18.99
C THR A 6 -5.19 1.71 -17.55
N LEU A 7 -4.16 2.54 -17.33
CA LEU A 7 -3.53 2.75 -16.03
C LEU A 7 -4.54 3.21 -14.97
N SER A 8 -5.34 4.24 -15.27
CA SER A 8 -6.33 4.78 -14.34
C SER A 8 -7.34 3.73 -13.91
N LEU A 9 -7.86 2.94 -14.86
CA LEU A 9 -8.80 1.86 -14.56
C LEU A 9 -8.16 0.73 -13.75
N SER A 10 -6.90 0.38 -14.05
CA SER A 10 -6.14 -0.59 -13.27
C SER A 10 -5.94 -0.13 -11.82
N LEU A 11 -5.65 1.16 -11.61
CA LEU A 11 -5.50 1.74 -10.26
C LEU A 11 -6.84 1.80 -9.53
N LEU A 12 -7.93 2.16 -10.20
CA LEU A 12 -9.28 2.13 -9.60
C LEU A 12 -9.65 0.73 -9.15
N LYS A 13 -9.41 -0.29 -10.00
CA LYS A 13 -9.64 -1.69 -9.65
C LYS A 13 -8.77 -2.13 -8.47
N ASN A 14 -7.50 -1.73 -8.46
CA ASN A 14 -6.55 -2.07 -7.39
C ASN A 14 -6.93 -1.40 -6.06
N GLY A 15 -7.22 -0.10 -6.06
CA GLY A 15 -7.66 0.63 -4.86
C GLY A 15 -9.00 0.09 -4.35
N GLY A 16 -9.94 -0.20 -5.26
CA GLY A 16 -11.22 -0.81 -4.92
C GLY A 16 -11.07 -2.20 -4.28
N SER A 17 -10.17 -3.06 -4.79
CA SER A 17 -9.92 -4.37 -4.18
C SER A 17 -9.21 -4.28 -2.82
N MET A 18 -8.33 -3.29 -2.63
CA MET A 18 -7.71 -3.02 -1.32
C MET A 18 -8.75 -2.59 -0.29
N ILE A 19 -9.66 -1.66 -0.65
CA ILE A 19 -10.77 -1.24 0.22
C ILE A 19 -11.67 -2.43 0.56
N ALA A 20 -12.06 -3.24 -0.44
CA ALA A 20 -12.88 -4.42 -0.22
C ALA A 20 -12.20 -5.42 0.74
N THR A 21 -10.91 -5.64 0.58
CA THR A 21 -10.12 -6.50 1.48
C THR A 21 -10.05 -5.91 2.88
N GLY A 22 -9.84 -4.61 3.01
CA GLY A 22 -9.88 -3.91 4.29
C GLY A 22 -11.21 -4.11 5.01
N VAL A 23 -12.33 -3.91 4.31
CA VAL A 23 -13.68 -4.14 4.86
C VAL A 23 -13.86 -5.60 5.30
N LEU A 24 -13.38 -6.57 4.52
CA LEU A 24 -13.38 -7.98 4.92
C LEU A 24 -12.55 -8.24 6.19
N CYS A 25 -11.35 -7.68 6.28
CA CYS A 25 -10.53 -7.71 7.50
C CYS A 25 -11.26 -7.08 8.69
N GLY A 26 -12.09 -6.05 8.45
CA GLY A 26 -12.92 -5.40 9.47
C GLY A 26 -13.89 -6.36 10.16
N PHE A 27 -14.51 -7.27 9.40
CA PHE A 27 -15.39 -8.31 9.97
C PHE A 27 -14.64 -9.37 10.78
N LEU A 28 -13.34 -9.55 10.51
CA LEU A 28 -12.50 -10.53 11.20
C LEU A 28 -11.87 -9.99 12.50
N ILE A 29 -11.95 -8.68 12.77
CA ILE A 29 -11.40 -8.05 13.99
C ILE A 29 -11.85 -8.73 15.28
N PRO A 30 -13.14 -9.06 15.50
CA PRO A 30 -13.61 -9.60 16.79
C PRO A 30 -13.09 -11.00 17.12
N ILE A 31 -12.68 -11.76 16.09
CA ILE A 31 -12.20 -13.14 16.22
C ILE A 31 -10.67 -13.23 16.10
N ALA A 32 -10.00 -12.13 15.77
CA ALA A 32 -8.55 -12.11 15.63
C ALA A 32 -7.88 -12.29 17.01
N PRO A 33 -6.82 -13.10 17.12
CA PRO A 33 -6.04 -13.24 18.36
C PRO A 33 -5.46 -11.92 18.86
N PHE A 34 -5.11 -11.00 17.95
CA PHE A 34 -4.64 -9.66 18.26
C PHE A 34 -5.56 -8.59 17.61
N PRO A 35 -6.71 -8.25 18.21
CA PRO A 35 -7.72 -7.38 17.61
C PRO A 35 -7.20 -5.98 17.24
N ARG A 36 -6.25 -5.44 18.01
CA ARG A 36 -5.66 -4.13 17.73
C ARG A 36 -4.81 -4.14 16.44
N LEU A 37 -4.09 -5.23 16.19
CA LEU A 37 -3.35 -5.39 14.94
C LEU A 37 -4.30 -5.62 13.76
N ALA A 38 -5.38 -6.39 13.97
CA ALA A 38 -6.41 -6.58 12.95
C ALA A 38 -7.08 -5.25 12.56
N LEU A 39 -7.35 -4.39 13.55
CA LEU A 39 -7.87 -3.04 13.32
C LEU A 39 -6.88 -2.17 12.54
N THR A 40 -5.59 -2.21 12.87
CA THR A 40 -4.54 -1.52 12.11
C THR A 40 -4.52 -2.00 10.66
N ALA A 41 -4.52 -3.32 10.43
CA ALA A 41 -4.54 -3.89 9.08
C ALA A 41 -5.78 -3.44 8.29
N HIS A 42 -6.98 -3.49 8.90
CA HIS A 42 -8.20 -2.94 8.31
C HIS A 42 -8.03 -1.47 7.90
N HIS A 43 -7.52 -0.63 8.82
CA HIS A 43 -7.34 0.80 8.57
C HIS A 43 -6.33 1.05 7.45
N LEU A 44 -5.20 0.35 7.44
CA LEU A 44 -4.18 0.47 6.40
C LEU A 44 -4.71 0.07 5.02
N PHE A 45 -5.45 -1.05 4.92
CA PHE A 45 -6.06 -1.48 3.66
C PHE A 45 -7.06 -0.45 3.11
N VAL A 46 -7.90 0.12 3.99
CA VAL A 46 -8.90 1.13 3.58
C VAL A 46 -8.21 2.43 3.19
N MET A 47 -7.27 2.93 3.99
CA MET A 47 -6.56 4.19 3.72
C MET A 47 -5.72 4.11 2.44
N ASP A 48 -4.87 3.10 2.31
CA ASP A 48 -4.02 2.93 1.13
C ASP A 48 -4.88 2.67 -0.12
N GLY A 49 -5.94 1.88 0.01
CA GLY A 49 -6.89 1.65 -1.07
C GLY A 49 -7.57 2.94 -1.54
N MET A 50 -7.96 3.82 -0.60
CA MET A 50 -8.50 5.15 -0.93
C MET A 50 -7.47 6.02 -1.64
N PHE A 51 -6.20 6.04 -1.21
CA PHE A 51 -5.15 6.80 -1.89
C PHE A 51 -4.91 6.30 -3.32
N VAL A 52 -4.84 4.98 -3.52
CA VAL A 52 -4.67 4.37 -4.85
C VAL A 52 -5.87 4.66 -5.75
N LEU A 53 -7.09 4.62 -5.20
CA LEU A 53 -8.33 4.95 -5.92
C LEU A 53 -8.33 6.44 -6.33
N CYS A 54 -8.02 7.34 -5.40
CA CYS A 54 -7.88 8.77 -5.68
C CYS A 54 -6.81 9.05 -6.74
N ALA A 55 -5.66 8.35 -6.70
CA ALA A 55 -4.63 8.47 -7.72
C ALA A 55 -5.15 8.05 -9.11
N GLY A 56 -5.95 6.97 -9.18
CA GLY A 56 -6.63 6.56 -10.41
C GLY A 56 -7.59 7.62 -10.96
N LEU A 57 -8.41 8.23 -10.09
CA LEU A 57 -9.33 9.32 -10.46
C LEU A 57 -8.57 10.57 -10.95
N VAL A 58 -7.50 10.96 -10.25
CA VAL A 58 -6.66 12.09 -10.64
C VAL A 58 -6.02 11.85 -12.00
N LEU A 59 -5.54 10.63 -12.27
CA LEU A 59 -4.95 10.29 -13.57
C LEU A 59 -5.98 10.26 -14.71
N GLN A 60 -7.26 10.02 -14.40
CA GLN A 60 -8.35 10.14 -15.35
C GLN A 60 -8.77 11.59 -15.62
N SER A 61 -8.46 12.52 -14.71
CA SER A 61 -8.83 13.92 -14.88
C SER A 61 -8.11 14.59 -16.06
N LYS A 62 -8.77 15.57 -16.69
CA LYS A 62 -8.22 16.44 -17.73
C LYS A 62 -7.93 17.83 -17.15
N PRO A 63 -6.75 18.07 -16.57
CA PRO A 63 -6.39 19.41 -16.11
C PRO A 63 -6.36 20.41 -17.28
N ALA A 64 -6.85 21.62 -17.03
CA ALA A 64 -6.97 22.69 -18.03
C ALA A 64 -5.61 23.14 -18.62
N SER A 65 -4.50 22.77 -17.98
CA SER A 65 -3.14 23.04 -18.42
C SER A 65 -2.59 22.03 -19.44
N LEU A 66 -3.32 20.95 -19.75
CA LEU A 66 -2.87 19.96 -20.73
C LEU A 66 -3.04 20.43 -22.19
N PRO A 67 -2.14 20.02 -23.09
CA PRO A 67 -2.32 20.18 -24.54
C PRO A 67 -3.66 19.61 -25.03
N LYS A 68 -4.26 20.24 -26.05
CA LYS A 68 -5.61 19.86 -26.54
C LYS A 68 -5.72 18.41 -27.03
N ASP A 69 -4.60 17.87 -27.49
CA ASP A 69 -4.39 16.51 -28.00
C ASP A 69 -4.28 15.44 -26.89
N VAL A 70 -4.12 15.85 -25.63
CA VAL A 70 -4.06 14.94 -24.48
C VAL A 70 -5.37 14.98 -23.71
N GLU A 71 -6.09 13.86 -23.70
CA GLU A 71 -7.42 13.80 -23.07
C GLU A 71 -7.36 13.50 -21.58
N THR A 72 -6.33 12.82 -21.10
CA THR A 72 -6.17 12.44 -19.69
C THR A 72 -4.77 12.71 -19.19
N LEU A 73 -4.63 13.01 -17.90
CA LEU A 73 -3.30 13.17 -17.28
C LEU A 73 -2.44 11.90 -17.47
N ALA A 74 -3.04 10.72 -17.44
CA ALA A 74 -2.37 9.44 -17.68
C ALA A 74 -1.61 9.38 -19.02
N GLN A 75 -2.13 10.00 -20.09
CA GLN A 75 -1.48 10.04 -21.41
C GLN A 75 -0.24 10.94 -21.44
N SER A 76 -0.17 11.93 -20.55
CA SER A 76 1.01 12.80 -20.42
C SER A 76 2.20 12.11 -19.71
N LEU A 77 1.95 10.99 -19.01
CA LEU A 77 2.99 10.27 -18.29
C LEU A 77 3.89 9.47 -19.24
N GLY A 78 5.20 9.55 -19.00
CA GLY A 78 6.19 8.72 -19.68
C GLY A 78 6.06 7.25 -19.30
N LYS A 79 6.50 6.35 -20.20
CA LYS A 79 6.43 4.89 -20.02
C LYS A 79 7.01 4.42 -18.67
N TRP A 80 8.04 5.09 -18.15
CA TRP A 80 8.69 4.74 -16.88
C TRP A 80 7.87 5.17 -15.65
N GLN A 81 7.26 6.36 -15.70
CA GLN A 81 6.37 6.87 -14.64
C GLN A 81 5.14 5.96 -14.47
N ILE A 82 4.55 5.51 -15.59
CA ILE A 82 3.46 4.54 -15.60
C ILE A 82 3.86 3.25 -14.86
N ARG A 83 5.10 2.78 -15.06
CA ARG A 83 5.60 1.58 -14.36
C ARG A 83 5.70 1.82 -12.88
N LEU A 84 6.29 2.94 -12.48
CA LEU A 84 6.46 3.26 -11.06
C LEU A 84 5.12 3.39 -10.35
N VAL A 85 4.16 4.09 -10.95
CA VAL A 85 2.84 4.27 -10.33
C VAL A 85 2.13 2.92 -10.18
N TYR A 86 2.10 2.11 -11.24
CA TYR A 86 1.45 0.81 -11.20
C TYR A 86 2.12 -0.14 -10.20
N TRP A 87 3.46 -0.27 -10.26
CA TRP A 87 4.19 -1.16 -9.36
C TRP A 87 4.19 -0.65 -7.92
N GLY A 88 4.25 0.65 -7.69
CA GLY A 88 4.14 1.25 -6.36
C GLY A 88 2.80 0.91 -5.72
N ALA A 89 1.70 1.14 -6.44
CA ALA A 89 0.36 0.80 -5.97
C ALA A 89 0.16 -0.71 -5.76
N THR A 90 0.80 -1.55 -6.60
CA THR A 90 0.71 -3.01 -6.46
C THR A 90 1.56 -3.52 -5.30
N ALA A 91 2.73 -2.92 -5.07
CA ALA A 91 3.64 -3.32 -4.00
C ALA A 91 3.06 -3.11 -2.60
N CYS A 92 2.13 -2.15 -2.43
CA CYS A 92 1.40 -1.92 -1.18
C CYS A 92 0.68 -3.18 -0.66
N TRP A 93 0.27 -4.10 -1.54
CA TRP A 93 -0.36 -5.36 -1.10
C TRP A 93 0.53 -6.20 -0.20
N ILE A 94 1.85 -6.17 -0.42
CA ILE A 94 2.80 -7.00 0.31
C ILE A 94 2.77 -6.64 1.81
N PRO A 95 3.12 -5.41 2.24
CA PRO A 95 3.06 -5.08 3.66
C PRO A 95 1.65 -5.21 4.26
N LEU A 96 0.60 -4.88 3.50
CA LEU A 96 -0.79 -4.97 3.98
C LEU A 96 -1.22 -6.40 4.30
N ILE A 97 -0.90 -7.37 3.44
CA ILE A 97 -1.18 -8.79 3.70
C ILE A 97 -0.40 -9.26 4.92
N PHE A 98 0.87 -8.86 5.03
CA PHE A 98 1.70 -9.24 6.15
C PHE A 98 1.22 -8.64 7.48
N GLU A 99 0.69 -7.42 7.49
CA GLU A 99 0.02 -6.85 8.67
C GLU A 99 -1.26 -7.62 9.05
N ALA A 100 -2.07 -8.04 8.08
CA ALA A 100 -3.22 -8.89 8.35
C ALA A 100 -2.82 -10.27 8.92
N LEU A 101 -1.74 -10.86 8.40
CA LEU A 101 -1.17 -12.09 8.95
C LEU A 101 -0.61 -11.88 10.36
N ASN A 102 0.03 -10.73 10.61
CA ASN A 102 0.55 -10.34 11.93
C ASN A 102 -0.55 -10.34 12.99
N ALA A 103 -1.76 -9.93 12.62
CA ALA A 103 -2.92 -9.98 13.51
C ALA A 103 -3.37 -11.40 13.89
N TRP A 104 -2.98 -12.42 13.12
CA TRP A 104 -3.38 -13.81 13.32
C TRP A 104 -2.32 -14.66 14.02
N TRP A 105 -1.04 -14.43 13.72
CA TRP A 105 0.05 -15.24 14.27
C TRP A 105 0.86 -14.57 15.39
N GLY A 106 0.81 -13.23 15.50
CA GLY A 106 1.75 -12.44 16.31
C GLY A 106 3.21 -12.46 15.82
N THR A 107 3.96 -11.41 16.13
CA THR A 107 5.43 -11.30 16.02
C THR A 107 6.00 -10.82 17.36
N ARG A 108 7.21 -11.21 17.76
CA ARG A 108 7.67 -11.03 19.15
C ARG A 108 8.12 -9.59 19.44
N GLN A 109 8.74 -8.92 18.47
CA GLN A 109 9.33 -7.59 18.60
C GLN A 109 8.31 -6.44 18.45
N SER A 110 7.27 -6.60 17.61
CA SER A 110 6.30 -5.53 17.36
C SER A 110 5.14 -5.49 18.37
N LEU A 111 5.03 -6.50 19.25
CA LEU A 111 3.86 -6.76 20.08
C LEU A 111 4.05 -6.74 21.61
N PRO A 112 5.13 -6.29 22.26
CA PRO A 112 5.16 -6.37 23.73
C PRO A 112 3.94 -5.66 24.36
N ILE A 113 3.54 -4.51 23.81
CA ILE A 113 2.36 -3.74 24.26
C ILE A 113 1.03 -4.39 23.86
N ALA A 114 0.96 -4.99 22.66
CA ALA A 114 -0.28 -5.56 22.13
C ALA A 114 -0.56 -6.97 22.65
N ALA A 115 0.48 -7.75 22.98
CA ALA A 115 0.40 -9.02 23.68
C ALA A 115 0.00 -8.82 25.16
N GLU A 116 0.56 -7.81 25.82
CA GLU A 116 0.15 -7.40 27.18
C GLU A 116 -1.33 -6.99 27.20
N ALA A 117 -1.79 -6.21 26.22
CA ALA A 117 -3.20 -5.80 26.12
C ALA A 117 -4.17 -6.94 25.75
N ALA A 118 -3.69 -8.00 25.09
CA ALA A 118 -4.51 -9.15 24.69
C ALA A 118 -4.50 -10.27 25.74
N HIS A 119 -3.67 -10.17 26.80
CA HIS A 119 -3.42 -11.26 27.76
C HIS A 119 -2.96 -12.58 27.09
N VAL A 120 -2.33 -12.50 25.92
CA VAL A 120 -1.80 -13.66 25.18
C VAL A 120 -0.28 -13.63 25.21
N LEU A 121 0.36 -14.78 25.42
CA LEU A 121 1.82 -14.90 25.32
C LEU A 121 2.26 -14.55 23.88
N ALA A 122 3.22 -13.64 23.74
CA ALA A 122 3.81 -13.28 22.45
C ALA A 122 4.69 -14.44 21.95
N ASP A 123 4.07 -15.46 21.35
CA ASP A 123 4.75 -16.67 20.87
C ASP A 123 5.18 -16.54 19.39
N GLY A 124 5.61 -15.34 19.01
CA GLY A 124 6.10 -15.04 17.66
C GLY A 124 7.45 -15.71 17.41
N ARG A 125 7.52 -16.53 16.35
CA ARG A 125 8.75 -17.23 15.91
C ARG A 125 9.62 -16.29 15.07
N ASP A 126 10.94 -16.45 15.14
CA ASP A 126 11.92 -15.58 14.45
C ASP A 126 11.71 -15.45 12.94
N TRP A 127 11.18 -16.49 12.29
CA TRP A 127 10.88 -16.46 10.86
C TRP A 127 9.70 -15.53 10.51
N GLN A 128 8.73 -15.37 11.43
CA GLN A 128 7.59 -14.46 11.25
C GLN A 128 8.06 -13.00 11.28
N GLU A 129 9.03 -12.70 12.14
CA GLU A 129 9.64 -11.37 12.20
C GLU A 129 10.46 -11.06 10.94
N THR A 130 11.23 -12.05 10.50
CA THR A 130 12.04 -11.93 9.27
C THR A 130 11.14 -11.64 8.07
N LEU A 131 10.02 -12.35 7.95
CA LEU A 131 9.05 -12.11 6.87
C LEU A 131 8.40 -10.73 6.95
N MET A 132 7.99 -10.29 8.15
CA MET A 132 7.45 -8.93 8.35
C MET A 132 8.46 -7.86 7.93
N PHE A 133 9.72 -8.00 8.33
CA PHE A 133 10.77 -7.06 7.95
C PHE A 133 10.98 -7.04 6.43
N LEU A 134 11.09 -8.22 5.81
CA LEU A 134 11.27 -8.34 4.37
C LEU A 134 10.08 -7.79 3.56
N ALA A 135 8.86 -7.92 4.08
CA ALA A 135 7.64 -7.41 3.43
C ALA A 135 7.62 -5.89 3.26
N HIS A 136 8.38 -5.15 4.08
CA HIS A 136 8.47 -3.70 4.05
C HIS A 136 9.63 -3.16 3.19
N ILE A 137 10.53 -4.02 2.71
CA ILE A 137 11.66 -3.61 1.85
C ILE A 137 11.18 -3.14 0.45
N PRO A 138 10.29 -3.87 -0.26
CA PRO A 138 9.89 -3.47 -1.61
C PRO A 138 9.27 -2.06 -1.70
N PRO A 139 8.38 -1.62 -0.78
CA PRO A 139 7.91 -0.24 -0.74
C PRO A 139 8.98 0.80 -0.38
N ALA A 140 10.00 0.44 0.41
CA ALA A 140 11.04 1.35 0.86
C ALA A 140 12.03 1.75 -0.25
N VAL A 141 12.31 0.84 -1.18
CA VAL A 141 13.29 1.06 -2.27
C VAL A 141 12.89 2.23 -3.18
N PRO A 142 11.66 2.32 -3.72
CA PRO A 142 11.22 3.46 -4.51
C PRO A 142 11.34 4.81 -3.79
N VAL A 143 10.97 4.87 -2.50
CA VAL A 143 11.02 6.11 -1.71
C VAL A 143 12.45 6.63 -1.57
N ALA A 144 13.40 5.75 -1.25
CA ALA A 144 14.82 6.09 -1.16
C ALA A 144 15.38 6.61 -2.49
N THR A 145 14.95 6.01 -3.62
CA THR A 145 15.37 6.47 -4.94
C THR A 145 14.78 7.83 -5.33
N LEU A 146 13.57 8.17 -4.88
CA LEU A 146 12.95 9.47 -5.17
C LEU A 146 13.59 10.61 -4.35
N GLN A 147 13.87 10.37 -3.07
CA GLN A 147 14.57 11.36 -2.22
C GLN A 147 15.98 11.66 -2.75
N SER A 148 16.72 10.65 -3.17
CA SER A 148 18.06 10.86 -3.72
C SER A 148 18.06 11.65 -5.04
N LEU A 149 17.00 11.54 -5.85
CA LEU A 149 16.84 12.33 -7.07
C LEU A 149 16.46 13.80 -6.79
N GLN A 150 15.54 14.06 -5.86
CA GLN A 150 15.17 15.42 -5.45
C GLN A 150 16.34 16.18 -4.82
N TYR A 151 17.13 15.50 -3.99
CA TYR A 151 18.34 16.08 -3.40
C TYR A 151 19.38 16.50 -4.46
N ARG A 152 19.40 15.80 -5.60
CA ARG A 152 20.33 16.07 -6.69
C ARG A 152 19.88 17.25 -7.57
N SER A 153 18.57 17.47 -7.75
CA SER A 153 18.05 18.61 -8.52
C SER A 153 18.02 19.92 -7.75
N GLY A 154 18.04 19.89 -6.42
CA GLY A 154 18.12 21.09 -5.57
C GLY A 154 19.51 21.73 -5.45
N ARG A 155 20.54 21.16 -6.13
CA ARG A 155 21.92 21.69 -6.16
C ARG A 155 22.32 22.32 -7.50
N SER A 156 21.43 22.41 -8.48
CA SER A 156 21.71 23.02 -9.80
C SER A 156 21.21 24.45 -9.88
#